data_AF-A0AAU9ELV3-F1
#
_entry.id   AF-A0AAU9ELV3-F1
#
_cell.length_a   1.000
_cell.length_b   1.000
_cell.length_c   1.000
_cell.angle_alpha   90.00
_cell.angle_beta   90.00
_cell.angle_gamma   90.00
#
_symmetry.space_group_name_H-M   'P 1'
#
loop_
_entity.id
_entity.type
_entity.pdbx_description
1 polymer ?
#
loop_
_entity_poly.entity_id
_entity_poly.type
_entity_poly.pdbx_seq_one_letter_code
_entity_poly.pdbx_strand_id
1 'polypeptide(L)'
;MKNNLSNSKYKFLGIIIGLSLLIMTLVAMFSYGYAHRTIINVSNPLKTYENLISMKNLFIYEIIGWIIIAILDFLLSYCLCKISSLINPKKGKIVGITRLLYSIFLTFAISKLIYLSQTIDIRTAYSAITLIEKFNSIWSFGLIIFGCHLIALGLTFKATKLPRIISILLVIGGVGYIIVETLHIIIPSYSNIVGLINMLFMIPMTFGELGFGVWLFVKSNKLKSLFGAS
;
A
#
# COMPACT_ATOMS: atom_id res chain seq x y z
N MET A 1 28.04 -20.12 -16.12
CA MET A 1 27.20 -18.99 -16.62
C MET A 1 25.77 -18.94 -16.04
N LYS A 2 24.98 -20.04 -16.03
CA LYS A 2 23.58 -20.03 -15.49
C LYS A 2 23.43 -19.51 -14.05
N ASN A 3 24.37 -19.83 -13.14
CA ASN A 3 24.31 -19.37 -11.75
C ASN A 3 24.51 -17.85 -11.61
N ASN A 4 25.42 -17.25 -12.39
CA ASN A 4 25.68 -15.80 -12.34
C ASN A 4 24.51 -14.97 -12.88
N LEU A 5 23.87 -15.42 -13.97
CA LEU A 5 22.67 -14.80 -14.55
C LEU A 5 21.47 -14.88 -13.60
N SER A 6 21.33 -15.97 -12.84
CA SER A 6 20.26 -16.08 -11.84
C SER A 6 20.50 -15.16 -10.64
N ASN A 7 21.75 -14.98 -10.19
CA ASN A 7 22.08 -14.08 -9.08
C ASN A 7 21.87 -12.61 -9.45
N SER A 8 22.22 -12.19 -10.67
CA SER A 8 21.97 -10.82 -11.13
C SER A 8 20.47 -10.49 -11.15
N LYS A 9 19.63 -11.46 -11.55
CA LYS A 9 18.17 -11.32 -11.52
C LYS A 9 17.62 -11.06 -10.11
N TYR A 10 18.01 -11.86 -9.12
CA TYR A 10 17.49 -11.69 -7.75
C TYR A 10 18.03 -10.44 -7.06
N LYS A 11 19.25 -10.03 -7.39
CA LYS A 11 19.78 -8.72 -7.00
C LYS A 11 18.88 -7.60 -7.50
N PHE A 12 18.56 -7.60 -8.79
CA PHE A 12 17.71 -6.58 -9.39
C PHE A 12 16.31 -6.54 -8.75
N LEU A 13 15.72 -7.71 -8.46
CA LEU A 13 14.44 -7.79 -7.74
C LEU A 13 14.51 -7.16 -6.34
N GLY A 14 15.56 -7.43 -5.56
CA GLY A 14 15.75 -6.83 -4.24
C GLY A 14 15.87 -5.31 -4.29
N ILE A 15 16.58 -4.79 -5.29
CA ILE A 15 16.72 -3.34 -5.53
C ILE A 15 15.37 -2.72 -5.88
N ILE A 16 14.63 -3.31 -6.81
CA ILE A 16 13.28 -2.84 -7.17
C ILE A 16 12.39 -2.81 -5.93
N ILE A 17 12.35 -3.89 -5.14
CA ILE A 17 11.45 -3.96 -4.00
C ILE A 17 11.71 -2.83 -3.01
N GLY A 18 12.97 -2.62 -2.63
CA GLY A 18 13.29 -1.60 -1.65
C GLY A 18 13.12 -0.17 -2.17
N LEU A 19 13.52 0.11 -3.42
CA LEU A 19 13.31 1.44 -4.01
C LEU A 19 11.84 1.75 -4.21
N SER A 20 11.05 0.79 -4.71
CA SER A 20 9.60 0.97 -4.88
C SER A 20 8.93 1.29 -3.55
N LEU A 21 9.23 0.55 -2.48
CA LEU A 21 8.64 0.82 -1.16
C LEU A 21 9.03 2.20 -0.61
N LEU A 22 10.27 2.63 -0.82
CA LEU A 22 10.72 3.96 -0.40
C LEU A 22 10.02 5.07 -1.20
N ILE A 23 9.95 4.94 -2.53
CA ILE A 23 9.25 5.89 -3.40
C ILE A 23 7.76 5.95 -3.03
N MET A 24 7.10 4.80 -2.88
CA MET A 24 5.69 4.72 -2.48
C MET A 24 5.44 5.43 -1.16
N THR A 25 6.34 5.29 -0.18
CA THR A 25 6.20 5.96 1.12
C THR A 25 6.26 7.48 0.98
N LEU A 26 7.22 8.00 0.23
CA LEU A 26 7.33 9.45 -0.03
C LEU A 26 6.10 9.98 -0.79
N VAL A 27 5.66 9.25 -1.81
CA VAL A 27 4.49 9.62 -2.62
C VAL A 27 3.20 9.54 -1.80
N ALA A 28 3.05 8.54 -0.92
CA ALA A 28 1.89 8.40 -0.03
C ALA A 28 1.83 9.52 1.01
N MET A 29 2.97 9.92 1.59
CA MET A 29 3.06 11.08 2.48
C MET A 29 2.60 12.36 1.78
N PHE A 30 2.95 12.54 0.50
CA PHE A 30 2.46 13.67 -0.28
C PHE A 30 0.97 13.54 -0.64
N SER A 31 0.58 12.49 -1.36
CA SER A 31 -0.78 12.31 -1.88
C SER A 31 -1.80 12.24 -0.76
N TYR A 32 -1.64 11.31 0.18
CA TYR A 32 -2.62 11.12 1.26
C TYR A 32 -2.31 12.01 2.46
N GLY A 33 -1.05 12.09 2.88
CA GLY A 33 -0.65 12.82 4.09
C GLY A 33 -0.77 14.34 3.97
N TYR A 34 -0.64 14.90 2.77
CA TYR A 34 -0.71 16.35 2.54
C TYR A 34 -1.86 16.74 1.60
N ALA A 35 -1.84 16.33 0.34
CA ALA A 35 -2.79 16.81 -0.67
C ALA A 35 -4.24 16.45 -0.33
N HIS A 36 -4.52 15.17 -0.09
CA HIS A 36 -5.85 14.66 0.24
C HIS A 36 -6.40 15.34 1.51
N ARG A 37 -5.59 15.43 2.57
CA ARG A 37 -5.99 16.08 3.84
C ARG A 37 -6.19 17.59 3.73
N THR A 38 -5.49 18.26 2.81
CA THR A 38 -5.65 19.70 2.57
C THR A 38 -6.94 19.98 1.80
N ILE A 39 -7.26 19.13 0.82
CA ILE A 39 -8.42 19.32 -0.05
C ILE A 39 -9.72 18.90 0.66
N ILE A 40 -9.71 17.74 1.33
CA ILE A 40 -10.93 17.07 1.77
C ILE A 40 -11.21 17.33 3.24
N ASN A 41 -12.37 17.93 3.49
CA ASN A 41 -12.98 18.06 4.80
C ASN A 41 -14.29 17.28 4.83
N VAL A 42 -14.25 16.06 5.36
CA VAL A 42 -15.41 15.15 5.44
C VAL A 42 -16.58 15.77 6.22
N SER A 43 -16.29 16.65 7.19
CA SER A 43 -17.33 17.31 8.00
C SER A 43 -18.00 18.50 7.31
N ASN A 44 -17.39 19.05 6.25
CA ASN A 44 -17.91 20.21 5.54
C ASN A 44 -17.91 20.00 4.03
N PRO A 45 -19.08 19.59 3.48
CA PRO A 45 -19.19 19.36 2.06
C PRO A 45 -18.92 20.53 1.13
N LEU A 46 -19.44 21.70 1.51
CA LEU A 46 -19.26 22.91 0.73
C LEU A 46 -17.78 23.30 0.68
N LYS A 47 -17.08 23.21 1.81
CA LYS A 47 -15.66 23.53 1.88
C LYS A 47 -14.80 22.59 1.04
N THR A 48 -15.08 21.29 1.06
CA THR A 48 -14.39 20.32 0.20
C THR A 48 -14.57 20.67 -1.27
N TYR A 49 -15.79 21.03 -1.68
CA TYR A 49 -16.08 21.41 -3.06
C TYR A 49 -15.36 22.71 -3.48
N GLU A 50 -15.37 23.74 -2.63
CA GLU A 50 -14.58 24.96 -2.85
C GLU A 50 -13.09 24.69 -3.00
N ASN A 51 -12.53 23.82 -2.16
CA ASN A 51 -11.13 23.42 -2.22
C ASN A 51 -10.81 22.66 -3.52
N LEU A 52 -11.69 21.76 -3.97
CA LEU A 52 -11.52 21.03 -5.23
C LEU A 52 -11.46 21.96 -6.45
N ILE A 53 -12.27 23.03 -6.45
CA ILE A 53 -12.26 24.04 -7.52
C ILE A 53 -11.01 24.92 -7.42
N SER A 54 -10.74 25.48 -6.23
CA SER A 54 -9.66 26.44 -6.03
C SER A 54 -8.26 25.82 -6.07
N MET A 55 -8.13 24.53 -5.72
CA MET A 55 -6.86 23.80 -5.65
C MET A 55 -6.77 22.68 -6.70
N LYS A 56 -7.32 22.90 -7.90
CA LYS A 56 -7.40 21.90 -8.98
C LYS A 56 -6.05 21.23 -9.30
N ASN A 57 -4.96 21.99 -9.33
CA ASN A 57 -3.62 21.44 -9.58
C ASN A 57 -3.16 20.48 -8.47
N LEU A 58 -3.41 20.82 -7.20
CA LEU A 58 -3.07 19.96 -6.07
C LEU A 58 -3.85 18.64 -6.13
N PHE A 59 -5.13 18.70 -6.52
CA PHE A 59 -5.95 17.49 -6.71
C PHE A 59 -5.43 16.61 -7.87
N ILE A 60 -4.98 17.22 -8.97
CA ILE A 60 -4.36 16.47 -10.08
C ILE A 60 -3.05 15.82 -9.61
N TYR A 61 -2.21 16.52 -8.84
CA TYR A 61 -0.97 15.94 -8.31
C TYR A 61 -1.23 14.82 -7.30
N GLU A 62 -2.27 14.93 -6.48
CA GLU A 62 -2.73 13.84 -5.61
C GLU A 62 -3.01 12.56 -6.43
N ILE A 63 -3.83 12.69 -7.48
CA ILE A 63 -4.22 11.59 -8.38
C ILE A 63 -2.99 10.98 -9.06
N ILE A 64 -2.06 11.81 -9.55
CA ILE A 64 -0.81 11.32 -10.16
C ILE A 64 -0.01 10.49 -9.16
N GLY A 65 0.11 10.95 -7.91
CA GLY A 65 0.81 10.18 -6.88
C GLY A 65 0.13 8.84 -6.58
N TRP A 66 -1.20 8.79 -6.54
CA TRP A 66 -1.94 7.53 -6.41
C TRP A 66 -1.68 6.57 -7.59
N ILE A 67 -1.61 7.09 -8.82
CA ILE A 67 -1.29 6.29 -10.01
C ILE A 67 0.13 5.73 -9.91
N ILE A 68 1.10 6.52 -9.46
CA ILE A 68 2.48 6.07 -9.24
C ILE A 68 2.50 4.91 -8.23
N ILE A 69 1.79 5.05 -7.11
CA ILE A 69 1.67 4.00 -6.09
C ILE A 69 1.09 2.72 -6.71
N ALA A 70 -0.02 2.81 -7.44
CA ALA A 70 -0.66 1.66 -8.08
C ALA A 70 0.28 0.92 -9.06
N ILE A 71 1.03 1.66 -9.89
CA ILE A 71 2.01 1.07 -10.83
C ILE A 71 3.10 0.31 -10.06
N LEU A 72 3.65 0.92 -9.02
CA LEU A 72 4.67 0.29 -8.18
C LEU A 72 4.12 -0.94 -7.44
N ASP A 73 2.85 -0.93 -7.06
CA ASP A 73 2.15 -2.05 -6.45
C ASP A 73 2.04 -3.27 -7.38
N PHE A 74 1.66 -3.07 -8.65
CA PHE A 74 1.67 -4.13 -9.66
C PHE A 74 3.07 -4.71 -9.87
N LEU A 75 4.09 -3.84 -9.92
CA LEU A 75 5.48 -4.28 -10.02
C LEU A 75 5.91 -5.11 -8.80
N LEU A 76 5.58 -4.63 -7.60
CA LEU A 76 5.88 -5.32 -6.33
C LEU A 76 5.19 -6.66 -6.22
N SER A 77 3.95 -6.80 -6.69
CA SER A 77 3.23 -8.08 -6.71
C SER A 77 4.06 -9.16 -7.41
N TYR A 78 4.60 -8.85 -8.59
CA TYR A 78 5.47 -9.78 -9.32
C TYR A 78 6.81 -10.03 -8.60
N CYS A 79 7.49 -8.97 -8.17
CA CYS A 79 8.80 -9.08 -7.54
C CYS A 79 8.76 -9.88 -6.24
N LEU A 80 7.78 -9.60 -5.37
CA LEU A 80 7.57 -10.30 -4.11
C LEU A 80 7.16 -11.75 -4.31
N CYS A 81 6.33 -12.03 -5.32
CA CYS A 81 6.00 -13.41 -5.71
C CYS A 81 7.28 -14.21 -6.03
N LYS A 82 8.17 -13.63 -6.86
CA LYS A 82 9.42 -14.31 -7.26
C LYS A 82 10.40 -14.51 -6.11
N ILE A 83 10.60 -13.50 -5.26
CA ILE A 83 11.50 -13.64 -4.09
C ILE A 83 10.94 -14.65 -3.09
N SER A 84 9.66 -14.55 -2.76
CA SER A 84 9.01 -15.47 -1.81
C SER A 84 8.96 -16.91 -2.32
N SER A 85 8.91 -17.11 -3.64
CA SER A 85 8.96 -18.43 -4.27
C SER A 85 10.31 -19.14 -4.10
N LEU A 86 11.40 -18.43 -3.76
CA LEU A 86 12.68 -19.06 -3.42
C LEU A 86 12.56 -19.90 -2.14
N ILE A 87 11.73 -19.46 -1.20
CA ILE A 87 11.49 -20.13 0.07
C ILE A 87 10.47 -21.25 -0.11
N ASN A 88 9.33 -20.93 -0.73
CA ASN A 88 8.29 -21.89 -1.04
C ASN A 88 7.42 -21.40 -2.20
N PRO A 89 7.28 -22.16 -3.30
CA PRO A 89 6.49 -21.75 -4.46
C PRO A 89 5.02 -21.45 -4.17
N LYS A 90 4.38 -22.20 -3.26
CA LYS A 90 2.96 -21.96 -2.89
C LYS A 90 2.81 -20.66 -2.12
N LYS A 91 3.69 -20.41 -1.14
CA LYS A 91 3.70 -19.15 -0.37
C LYS A 91 3.98 -17.95 -1.28
N GLY A 92 4.91 -18.08 -2.22
CA GLY A 92 5.21 -17.02 -3.18
C GLY A 92 4.01 -16.62 -4.03
N LYS A 93 3.22 -17.59 -4.51
CA LYS A 93 1.95 -17.31 -5.20
C LYS A 93 0.97 -16.54 -4.33
N ILE A 94 0.77 -16.95 -3.06
CA ILE A 94 -0.14 -16.26 -2.13
C ILE A 94 0.29 -14.80 -1.92
N VAL A 95 1.57 -14.56 -1.65
CA VAL A 95 2.12 -13.21 -1.46
C VAL A 95 1.90 -12.34 -2.70
N GLY A 96 2.15 -12.88 -3.90
CA GLY A 96 1.93 -12.16 -5.15
C GLY A 96 0.45 -11.84 -5.42
N ILE A 97 -0.42 -12.84 -5.32
CA ILE A 97 -1.85 -12.71 -5.61
C ILE A 97 -2.52 -11.73 -4.65
N THR A 98 -2.23 -11.80 -3.35
CA THR A 98 -2.79 -10.86 -2.36
C THR A 98 -2.36 -9.41 -2.65
N ARG A 99 -1.09 -9.18 -3.02
CA ARG A 99 -0.63 -7.85 -3.46
C ARG A 99 -1.32 -7.39 -4.74
N LEU A 100 -1.50 -8.30 -5.70
CA LEU A 100 -2.16 -8.00 -6.97
C LEU A 100 -3.61 -7.60 -6.75
N LEU A 101 -4.34 -8.34 -5.92
CA LEU A 101 -5.73 -8.05 -5.58
C LEU A 101 -5.87 -6.68 -4.95
N TYR A 102 -5.02 -6.34 -3.97
CA TYR A 102 -4.97 -4.98 -3.42
C TYR A 102 -4.75 -3.92 -4.51
N SER A 103 -3.80 -4.14 -5.41
CA SER A 103 -3.47 -3.21 -6.51
C SER A 103 -4.67 -2.93 -7.42
N ILE A 104 -5.48 -3.97 -7.69
CA ILE A 104 -6.70 -3.86 -8.48
C ILE A 104 -7.75 -3.01 -7.76
N PHE A 105 -7.97 -3.25 -6.46
CA PHE A 105 -8.90 -2.45 -5.66
C PHE A 105 -8.47 -0.98 -5.57
N LEU A 106 -7.18 -0.73 -5.33
CA LEU A 106 -6.63 0.64 -5.34
C LEU A 106 -6.88 1.32 -6.69
N THR A 107 -6.63 0.65 -7.80
CA THR A 107 -6.86 1.21 -9.14
C THR A 107 -8.35 1.53 -9.36
N PHE A 108 -9.25 0.65 -8.90
CA PHE A 108 -10.69 0.90 -8.97
C PHE A 108 -11.11 2.08 -8.09
N ALA A 109 -10.51 2.26 -6.91
CA ALA A 109 -10.72 3.43 -6.07
C ALA A 109 -10.28 4.70 -6.82
N ILE A 110 -9.05 4.73 -7.34
CA ILE A 110 -8.46 5.88 -8.07
C ILE A 110 -9.36 6.33 -9.24
N SER A 111 -10.04 5.39 -9.91
CA SER A 111 -11.00 5.73 -10.98
C SER A 111 -12.08 6.72 -10.53
N LYS A 112 -12.48 6.71 -9.25
CA LYS A 112 -13.47 7.66 -8.70
C LYS A 112 -12.90 9.07 -8.59
N LEU A 113 -11.64 9.21 -8.21
CA LEU A 113 -10.96 10.51 -8.17
C LEU A 113 -10.70 11.07 -9.57
N ILE A 114 -10.30 10.22 -10.52
CA ILE A 114 -10.15 10.61 -11.94
C ILE A 114 -11.49 11.08 -12.50
N TYR A 115 -12.56 10.31 -12.26
CA TYR A 115 -13.89 10.70 -12.73
C TYR A 115 -14.35 12.00 -12.08
N LEU A 116 -14.08 12.20 -10.77
CA LEU A 116 -14.38 13.44 -10.08
C LEU A 116 -13.63 14.63 -10.69
N SER A 117 -12.32 14.50 -10.97
CA SER A 117 -11.53 15.61 -11.53
C SER A 117 -12.01 16.05 -12.92
N GLN A 118 -12.54 15.12 -13.72
CA GLN A 118 -13.09 15.39 -15.05
C GLN A 118 -14.49 16.01 -15.02
N THR A 119 -15.22 15.88 -13.92
CA THR A 119 -16.64 16.26 -13.84
C THR A 119 -16.95 17.26 -12.73
N ILE A 120 -15.93 17.82 -12.08
CA ILE A 120 -16.09 18.72 -10.93
C ILE A 120 -16.94 19.96 -11.26
N ASP A 121 -16.77 20.52 -12.46
CA ASP A 121 -17.41 21.78 -12.88
C ASP A 121 -18.93 21.65 -13.09
N ILE A 122 -19.44 20.42 -13.27
CA ILE A 122 -20.86 20.14 -13.48
C ILE A 122 -21.52 19.46 -12.27
N ARG A 123 -20.79 19.34 -11.16
CA ARG A 123 -21.23 18.61 -9.96
C ARG A 123 -21.70 19.53 -8.85
N THR A 124 -22.59 19.02 -8.02
CA THR A 124 -22.89 19.61 -6.71
C THR A 124 -21.86 19.14 -5.67
N ALA A 125 -21.70 19.94 -4.60
CA ALA A 125 -20.83 19.59 -3.47
C ALA A 125 -21.12 18.19 -2.89
N TYR A 126 -22.41 17.85 -2.73
CA TYR A 126 -22.82 16.53 -2.24
C TYR A 126 -22.37 15.40 -3.18
N SER A 127 -22.58 15.55 -4.49
CA SER A 127 -22.18 14.54 -5.47
C SER A 127 -20.66 14.35 -5.58
N ALA A 128 -19.87 15.41 -5.35
CA ALA A 128 -18.42 15.34 -5.33
C ALA A 128 -17.92 14.50 -4.14
N ILE A 129 -18.51 14.69 -2.97
CA ILE A 129 -18.15 13.92 -1.76
C ILE A 129 -18.56 12.48 -1.86
N THR A 130 -19.72 12.18 -2.42
CA THR A 130 -20.11 10.77 -2.63
C THR A 130 -19.07 10.02 -3.47
N LEU A 131 -18.37 10.68 -4.41
CA LEU A 131 -17.27 10.05 -5.15
C LEU A 131 -16.01 9.88 -4.31
N ILE A 132 -15.68 10.84 -3.44
CA ILE A 132 -14.57 10.74 -2.47
C ILE A 132 -14.83 9.61 -1.46
N GLU A 133 -16.05 9.51 -0.94
CA GLU A 133 -16.45 8.44 -0.02
C GLU A 133 -16.39 7.07 -0.70
N LYS A 134 -16.80 6.98 -1.97
CA LYS A 134 -16.63 5.76 -2.77
C LYS A 134 -15.15 5.41 -2.95
N PHE A 135 -14.29 6.38 -3.23
CA PHE A 135 -12.83 6.17 -3.26
C PHE A 135 -12.36 5.58 -1.93
N ASN A 136 -12.67 6.24 -0.80
CA ASN A 136 -12.24 5.82 0.53
C ASN A 136 -12.76 4.41 0.87
N SER A 137 -14.03 4.12 0.63
CA SER A 137 -14.63 2.81 0.92
C SER A 137 -13.99 1.67 0.12
N ILE A 138 -13.78 1.86 -1.19
CA ILE A 138 -13.12 0.87 -2.03
C ILE A 138 -11.66 0.67 -1.60
N TRP A 139 -10.97 1.77 -1.30
CA TRP A 139 -9.57 1.71 -0.88
C TRP A 139 -9.41 1.03 0.50
N SER A 140 -10.25 1.35 1.48
CA SER A 140 -10.31 0.67 2.78
C SER A 140 -10.54 -0.84 2.63
N PHE A 141 -11.45 -1.26 1.76
CA PHE A 141 -11.62 -2.68 1.46
C PHE A 141 -10.35 -3.30 0.86
N GLY A 142 -9.68 -2.58 -0.06
CA GLY A 142 -8.37 -2.96 -0.56
C GLY A 142 -7.33 -3.13 0.55
N LEU A 143 -7.28 -2.22 1.51
CA LEU A 143 -6.34 -2.27 2.64
C LEU A 143 -6.58 -3.47 3.57
N ILE A 144 -7.79 -4.00 3.68
CA ILE A 144 -8.04 -5.28 4.37
C ILE A 144 -7.30 -6.43 3.64
N ILE A 145 -7.38 -6.47 2.31
CA ILE A 145 -6.65 -7.45 1.48
C ILE A 145 -5.14 -7.24 1.62
N PHE A 146 -4.70 -5.98 1.70
CA PHE A 146 -3.31 -5.64 1.98
C PHE A 146 -2.83 -6.15 3.34
N GLY A 147 -3.68 -6.09 4.37
CA GLY A 147 -3.38 -6.70 5.66
C GLY A 147 -3.14 -8.21 5.56
N CYS A 148 -3.97 -8.92 4.79
CA CYS A 148 -3.76 -10.33 4.47
C CYS A 148 -2.43 -10.56 3.72
N HIS A 149 -2.06 -9.66 2.80
CA HIS A 149 -0.76 -9.69 2.12
C HIS A 149 0.41 -9.59 3.12
N LEU A 150 0.37 -8.63 4.06
CA LEU A 150 1.44 -8.46 5.05
C LEU A 150 1.55 -9.67 5.99
N ILE A 151 0.43 -10.26 6.41
CA ILE A 151 0.44 -11.50 7.20
C ILE A 151 1.10 -12.63 6.40
N ALA A 152 0.68 -12.84 5.14
CA ALA A 152 1.27 -13.87 4.29
C ALA A 152 2.77 -13.65 4.07
N LEU A 153 3.19 -12.39 3.87
CA LEU A 153 4.58 -12.00 3.71
C LEU A 153 5.37 -12.28 5.01
N GLY A 154 4.92 -11.78 6.15
CA GLY A 154 5.57 -11.99 7.45
C GLY A 154 5.73 -13.47 7.80
N LEU A 155 4.69 -14.28 7.58
CA LEU A 155 4.74 -15.74 7.79
C LEU A 155 5.66 -16.47 6.81
N THR A 156 5.81 -15.95 5.58
CA THR A 156 6.72 -16.53 4.59
C THR A 156 8.18 -16.34 5.00
N PHE A 157 8.53 -15.17 5.54
CA PHE A 157 9.91 -14.85 5.92
C PHE A 157 10.26 -15.17 7.38
N LYS A 158 9.30 -15.58 8.21
CA LYS A 158 9.47 -15.84 9.66
C LYS A 158 10.62 -16.79 10.01
N ALA A 159 10.86 -17.83 9.20
CA ALA A 159 11.88 -18.86 9.45
C ALA A 159 13.12 -18.69 8.54
N THR A 160 13.33 -17.49 8.00
CA THR A 160 14.45 -17.21 7.09
C THR A 160 15.53 -16.39 7.78
N LYS A 161 16.56 -15.98 7.03
CA LYS A 161 17.61 -15.07 7.50
C LYS A 161 17.17 -13.59 7.62
N LEU A 162 15.90 -13.28 7.35
CA LEU A 162 15.33 -11.97 7.65
C LEU A 162 15.28 -11.77 9.17
N PRO A 163 15.65 -10.58 9.71
CA PRO A 163 15.50 -10.29 11.13
C PRO A 163 14.08 -10.56 11.61
N ARG A 164 13.96 -11.40 12.64
CA ARG A 164 12.67 -11.90 13.13
C ARG A 164 11.71 -10.78 13.54
N ILE A 165 12.25 -9.67 14.04
CA ILE A 165 11.47 -8.48 14.39
C ILE A 165 10.72 -7.92 13.18
N ILE A 166 11.32 -7.87 11.99
CA ILE A 166 10.68 -7.36 10.77
C ILE A 166 9.50 -8.27 10.39
N SER A 167 9.70 -9.59 10.40
CA SER A 167 8.60 -10.54 10.13
C SER A 167 7.44 -10.42 11.11
N ILE A 168 7.73 -10.19 12.40
CA ILE A 168 6.70 -9.99 13.43
C ILE A 168 5.96 -8.68 13.19
N LEU A 169 6.67 -7.58 12.93
CA LEU A 169 6.08 -6.28 12.64
C LEU A 169 5.16 -6.35 11.42
N LEU A 170 5.55 -7.06 10.35
CA LEU A 170 4.69 -7.29 9.18
C LEU A 170 3.37 -7.99 9.57
N VAL A 171 3.42 -9.03 10.41
CA VAL A 171 2.21 -9.73 10.85
C VAL A 171 1.33 -8.82 11.70
N ILE A 172 1.91 -8.10 12.67
CA ILE A 172 1.17 -7.18 13.54
C ILE A 172 0.56 -6.04 12.71
N GLY A 173 1.32 -5.46 11.78
CA GLY A 173 0.85 -4.43 10.87
C GLY A 173 -0.30 -4.93 9.98
N GLY A 174 -0.20 -6.15 9.47
CA GLY A 174 -1.27 -6.77 8.68
C GLY A 174 -2.55 -6.99 9.47
N VAL A 175 -2.45 -7.42 10.73
CA VAL A 175 -3.61 -7.50 11.65
C VAL A 175 -4.19 -6.10 11.90
N GLY A 176 -3.32 -5.10 12.09
CA GLY A 176 -3.71 -3.72 12.25
C GLY A 176 -4.54 -3.19 11.09
N TYR A 177 -4.10 -3.40 9.85
CA TYR A 177 -4.85 -2.98 8.65
C TYR A 177 -6.24 -3.62 8.62
N ILE A 178 -6.33 -4.92 8.88
CA ILE A 178 -7.62 -5.62 8.88
C ILE A 178 -8.55 -5.00 9.94
N ILE A 179 -8.07 -4.83 11.18
CA ILE A 179 -8.89 -4.29 12.27
C ILE A 179 -9.33 -2.84 11.99
N VAL A 180 -8.38 -1.95 11.71
CA VAL A 180 -8.65 -0.51 11.50
C VAL A 180 -9.62 -0.30 10.35
N GLU A 181 -9.38 -0.94 9.22
CA GLU A 181 -10.18 -0.73 8.01
C GLU A 181 -11.56 -1.40 8.09
N THR A 182 -11.66 -2.54 8.79
CA THR A 182 -12.95 -3.16 9.08
C THR A 182 -13.79 -2.27 9.99
N LEU A 183 -13.19 -1.67 11.03
CA LEU A 183 -13.89 -0.74 11.90
C LEU A 183 -14.32 0.53 11.16
N HIS A 184 -13.49 1.05 10.25
CA HIS A 184 -13.87 2.18 9.38
C HIS A 184 -15.10 1.89 8.52
N ILE A 185 -15.26 0.66 8.03
CA ILE A 185 -16.41 0.27 7.21
C ILE A 185 -17.67 0.04 8.07
N ILE A 186 -17.54 -0.66 9.20
CA ILE A 186 -18.70 -1.13 9.98
C ILE A 186 -19.23 -0.06 10.94
N ILE A 187 -18.34 0.75 11.53
CA ILE A 187 -18.73 1.71 12.58
C ILE A 187 -18.11 3.10 12.35
N PRO A 188 -18.45 3.80 11.25
CA PRO A 188 -17.85 5.09 10.91
C PRO A 188 -18.03 6.17 12.00
N SER A 189 -19.08 6.05 12.81
CA SER A 189 -19.45 6.99 13.86
C SER A 189 -18.49 7.03 15.06
N TYR A 190 -17.57 6.06 15.19
CA TYR A 190 -16.61 5.97 16.32
C TYR A 190 -15.18 6.36 15.89
N SER A 191 -15.07 7.46 15.15
CA SER A 191 -13.80 7.95 14.58
C SER A 191 -12.66 8.11 15.60
N ASN A 192 -12.96 8.50 16.84
CA ASN A 192 -11.95 8.66 17.90
C ASN A 192 -11.32 7.32 18.33
N ILE A 193 -12.13 6.26 18.49
CA ILE A 193 -11.63 4.94 18.88
C ILE A 193 -10.81 4.35 17.73
N VAL A 194 -11.31 4.46 16.49
CA VAL A 194 -10.59 4.00 15.30
C VAL A 194 -9.27 4.74 15.13
N GLY A 195 -9.23 6.05 15.39
CA GLY A 195 -8.01 6.86 15.37
C GLY A 195 -6.95 6.41 16.39
N LEU A 196 -7.36 6.09 17.62
CA LEU A 196 -6.44 5.56 18.65
C LEU A 196 -5.87 4.19 18.26
N ILE A 197 -6.72 3.29 17.76
CA ILE A 197 -6.30 1.96 17.29
C ILE A 197 -5.33 2.11 16.11
N ASN A 198 -5.62 3.02 15.16
CA ASN A 198 -4.74 3.29 14.04
C ASN A 198 -3.37 3.80 14.50
N MET A 199 -3.31 4.70 15.48
CA MET A 199 -2.05 5.21 16.02
C MET A 199 -1.19 4.10 16.65
N LEU A 200 -1.83 3.14 17.33
CA LEU A 200 -1.14 1.97 17.90
C LEU A 200 -0.52 1.08 16.81
N PHE A 201 -1.25 0.85 15.71
CA PHE A 201 -0.79 -0.01 14.61
C PHE A 201 0.10 0.69 13.58
N MET A 202 0.14 2.03 13.57
CA MET A 202 0.95 2.80 12.62
C MET A 202 2.43 2.42 12.69
N ILE A 203 2.97 2.24 13.90
CA ILE A 203 4.37 1.84 14.10
C ILE A 203 4.64 0.47 13.44
N PRO A 204 3.96 -0.64 13.80
CA PRO A 204 4.23 -1.93 13.18
C PRO A 204 3.95 -1.96 11.67
N MET A 205 2.95 -1.23 11.16
CA MET A 205 2.71 -1.08 9.72
C MET A 205 3.92 -0.46 9.02
N THR A 206 4.31 0.76 9.42
CA THR A 206 5.39 1.51 8.76
C THR A 206 6.75 0.82 8.89
N PHE A 207 7.13 0.43 10.11
CA PHE A 207 8.44 -0.17 10.35
C PHE A 207 8.55 -1.60 9.81
N GLY A 208 7.44 -2.36 9.77
CA GLY A 208 7.42 -3.68 9.15
C GLY A 208 7.72 -3.61 7.65
N GLU A 209 6.99 -2.76 6.93
CA GLU A 209 7.12 -2.62 5.47
C GLU A 209 8.42 -1.96 5.05
N LEU A 210 8.77 -0.80 5.63
CA LEU A 210 10.01 -0.11 5.33
C LEU A 210 11.23 -0.92 5.74
N GLY A 211 11.19 -1.52 6.94
CA GLY A 211 12.26 -2.40 7.41
C GLY A 211 12.50 -3.57 6.46
N PHE A 212 11.41 -4.18 5.97
CA PHE A 212 11.49 -5.24 4.97
C PHE A 212 12.10 -4.76 3.64
N GLY A 213 11.61 -3.63 3.11
CA GLY A 213 12.12 -3.04 1.86
C GLY A 213 13.60 -2.67 1.93
N VAL A 214 14.00 -1.96 2.98
CA VAL A 214 15.40 -1.56 3.22
C VAL A 214 16.30 -2.79 3.37
N TRP A 215 15.86 -3.80 4.10
CA TRP A 215 16.65 -5.01 4.27
C TRP A 215 16.88 -5.74 2.94
N LEU A 216 15.84 -5.88 2.10
CA LEU A 216 15.96 -6.50 0.78
C LEU A 216 16.86 -5.70 -0.17
N PHE A 217 16.80 -4.36 -0.11
CA PHE A 217 17.69 -3.50 -0.86
C PHE A 217 19.15 -3.71 -0.47
N VAL A 218 19.45 -3.62 0.84
CA VAL A 218 20.81 -3.76 1.39
C VAL A 218 21.37 -5.16 1.15
N LYS A 219 20.55 -6.21 1.25
CA LYS A 219 20.95 -7.60 1.05
C LYS A 219 20.71 -8.12 -0.37
N SER A 220 20.37 -7.24 -1.32
CA SER A 220 20.04 -7.59 -2.71
C SER A 220 21.03 -8.56 -3.36
N ASN A 221 22.34 -8.33 -3.19
CA ASN A 221 23.41 -9.19 -3.72
C ASN A 221 23.42 -10.63 -3.19
N LYS A 222 22.76 -10.91 -2.06
CA LYS A 222 22.80 -12.20 -1.35
C LYS A 222 21.44 -12.89 -1.28
N LEU A 223 20.37 -12.34 -1.85
CA LEU A 223 19.01 -12.86 -1.66
C LEU A 223 18.85 -14.34 -2.07
N LYS A 224 19.49 -14.77 -3.16
CA LYS A 224 19.43 -16.17 -3.58
C LYS A 224 20.08 -17.12 -2.56
N SER A 225 21.22 -16.77 -1.98
CA SER A 225 21.88 -17.61 -0.97
C SER A 225 21.23 -17.50 0.42
N LEU A 226 20.47 -16.44 0.66
CA LEU A 226 19.73 -16.26 1.91
C LEU A 226 18.40 -17.02 1.93
N PHE A 227 17.77 -17.22 0.76
CA PHE A 227 16.41 -17.76 0.66
C PHE A 227 16.24 -18.97 -0.25
N GLY A 228 17.20 -19.24 -1.14
CA GLY A 228 17.17 -20.46 -1.94
C GLY A 228 17.41 -21.68 -1.07
N ALA A 229 16.56 -22.70 -1.23
CA ALA A 229 16.84 -24.02 -0.68
C ALA A 229 18.19 -24.52 -1.23
N SER A 230 19.03 -25.06 -0.34
CA SER A 230 20.18 -25.89 -0.68
C SER A 230 19.73 -27.17 -1.36
#